data_AF-A0AA96UK06-F1
#
_entry.id   AF-A0AA96UK06-F1
#
_cell.length_a   1.000
_cell.length_b   1.000
_cell.length_c   1.000
_cell.angle_alpha   90.00
_cell.angle_beta   90.00
_cell.angle_gamma   90.00
#
_symmetry.space_group_name_H-M   'P 1'
#
loop_
_entity.id
_entity.type
_entity.pdbx_description
1 polymer ?
#
loop_
_entity_poly.entity_id
_entity_poly.type
_entity_poly.pdbx_seq_one_letter_code
_entity_poly.pdbx_strand_id
1 'polypeptide(L)'
;MDEGYTVGRLAAIARVTVRTLHHYDRIGLLSPSDRTPAGYRRYSEAELDRLQQILFYRELGFPLEEIAAILDDRTVGPSEHLRRQRELIGDRIRKLEELAAAVERAMEARTLGIQLTPEEKFEVFGKDYQEDWEDEAQQRWGETDAWKQSQQRTARYTKADWERIKAETDGINDAMVAALTAGTAPDSEQAMSVAEQHRRHIGLNFYDCGPQMHRCLGDMYLADPRFTETYEKLAPGLAQWLRDAIHANADRLEREQRQG
;
A
#
# COMPACT_ATOMS: atom_id res chain seq x y z
N MET A 1 -55.67 9.20 20.06
CA MET A 1 -55.03 10.01 21.12
C MET A 1 -53.56 9.96 20.82
N ASP A 2 -53.02 10.97 20.12
CA ASP A 2 -51.61 10.96 19.75
C ASP A 2 -50.84 11.78 20.80
N GLU A 3 -50.18 11.08 21.73
CA GLU A 3 -49.33 11.69 22.75
C GLU A 3 -48.02 12.16 22.10
N GLY A 4 -48.02 13.41 21.63
CA GLY A 4 -46.83 14.02 21.03
C GLY A 4 -45.57 13.90 21.91
N TYR A 5 -44.41 13.85 21.26
CA TYR A 5 -43.10 13.71 21.89
C TYR A 5 -42.68 15.01 22.58
N THR A 6 -42.20 14.91 23.82
CA THR A 6 -41.53 16.04 24.48
C THR A 6 -40.16 16.27 23.87
N VAL A 7 -39.64 17.49 23.96
CA VAL A 7 -38.31 17.84 23.43
C VAL A 7 -37.19 16.92 23.97
N GLY A 8 -37.29 16.49 25.24
CA GLY A 8 -36.32 15.57 25.84
C GLY A 8 -36.40 14.16 25.26
N ARG A 9 -37.62 13.65 25.05
CA ARG A 9 -37.84 12.33 24.43
C ARG A 9 -37.37 12.33 22.98
N LEU A 10 -37.68 13.39 22.23
CA LEU A 10 -37.25 13.55 20.83
C LEU A 10 -35.72 13.62 20.72
N ALA A 11 -35.08 14.40 21.59
CA ALA A 11 -33.61 14.51 21.66
C ALA A 11 -32.95 13.15 21.91
N ALA A 12 -33.51 12.35 22.83
CA ALA A 12 -33.00 11.01 23.15
C ALA A 12 -33.13 10.04 21.97
N ILE A 13 -34.29 10.00 21.30
CA ILE A 13 -34.53 9.13 20.14
C ILE A 13 -33.58 9.48 18.99
N ALA A 14 -33.49 10.78 18.68
CA ALA A 14 -32.70 11.28 17.57
C ALA A 14 -31.20 11.43 17.91
N ARG A 15 -30.79 11.09 19.14
CA ARG A 15 -29.41 11.23 19.67
C ARG A 15 -28.81 12.62 19.43
N VAL A 16 -29.62 13.66 19.57
CA VAL A 16 -29.19 15.06 19.50
C VAL A 16 -29.41 15.75 20.83
N THR A 17 -28.75 16.88 21.03
CA THR A 17 -28.96 17.66 22.25
C THR A 17 -30.29 18.43 22.16
N VAL A 18 -30.92 18.68 23.31
CA VAL A 18 -32.08 19.60 23.41
C VAL A 18 -31.71 20.98 22.85
N ARG A 19 -30.46 21.42 23.02
CA ARG A 19 -29.95 22.67 22.45
C ARG A 19 -30.00 22.67 20.92
N THR A 20 -29.71 21.54 20.28
CA THR A 20 -29.81 21.38 18.82
C THR A 20 -31.27 21.51 18.36
N LEU A 21 -32.21 20.86 19.05
CA LEU A 21 -33.63 20.99 18.71
C LEU A 21 -34.16 22.42 18.91
N HIS A 22 -33.76 23.09 19.98
CA HIS A 22 -34.06 24.51 20.18
C HIS A 22 -33.44 25.41 19.11
N HIS A 23 -32.26 25.05 18.61
CA HIS A 23 -31.65 25.77 17.51
C HIS A 23 -32.46 25.60 16.22
N TYR A 24 -32.87 24.37 15.88
CA TYR A 24 -33.69 24.08 14.71
C TYR A 24 -35.05 24.79 14.76
N ASP A 25 -35.69 24.82 15.94
CA ASP A 25 -36.92 25.60 16.16
C ASP A 25 -36.70 27.09 15.90
N ARG A 26 -35.62 27.68 16.45
CA ARG A 26 -35.29 29.10 16.29
C ARG A 26 -35.03 29.51 14.84
N ILE A 27 -34.49 28.63 14.01
CA ILE A 27 -34.23 28.90 12.59
C ILE A 27 -35.37 28.44 11.68
N GLY A 28 -36.47 27.92 12.25
CA GLY A 28 -37.62 27.41 11.50
C GLY A 28 -37.39 26.09 10.78
N LEU A 29 -36.25 25.42 10.99
CA LEU A 29 -35.92 24.16 10.35
C LEU A 29 -36.76 23.00 10.90
N LEU A 30 -37.02 23.01 12.21
CA LEU A 30 -37.91 22.04 12.88
C LEU A 30 -38.65 22.71 14.04
N SER A 31 -39.92 23.02 13.83
CA SER A 31 -40.78 23.64 14.84
C SER A 31 -41.70 22.61 15.51
N PRO A 32 -42.05 22.81 16.80
CA PRO A 32 -43.00 21.93 17.48
C PRO A 32 -44.40 22.05 16.87
N SER A 33 -45.13 20.94 16.83
CA SER A 33 -46.51 20.90 16.35
C SER A 33 -47.47 21.64 17.28
N ASP A 34 -47.20 21.61 18.59
CA ASP A 34 -47.99 22.31 19.59
C ASP A 34 -47.19 22.53 20.89
N ARG A 35 -47.80 23.20 21.85
CA ARG A 35 -47.31 23.35 23.22
C ARG A 35 -48.32 22.79 24.21
N THR A 36 -47.84 22.20 25.31
CA THR A 36 -48.71 21.81 26.42
C THR A 36 -49.35 23.04 27.06
N PRO A 37 -50.43 22.89 27.86
CA PRO A 37 -51.01 24.00 28.63
C PRO A 37 -49.99 24.70 29.55
N ALA A 38 -48.93 24.01 29.97
CA ALA A 38 -47.82 24.54 30.76
C ALA A 38 -46.68 25.17 29.91
N GLY A 39 -46.84 25.27 28.59
CA GLY A 39 -45.92 25.93 27.67
C GLY A 39 -44.79 25.05 27.09
N TYR A 40 -44.75 23.76 27.41
CA TYR A 40 -43.71 22.84 26.93
C TYR A 40 -43.93 22.42 25.48
N ARG A 41 -42.85 22.33 24.70
CA ARG A 41 -42.89 21.92 23.28
C ARG A 41 -43.34 20.47 23.12
N ARG A 42 -44.24 20.23 22.16
CA ARG A 42 -44.67 18.91 21.69
C ARG A 42 -44.40 18.76 20.19
N TYR A 43 -43.99 17.56 19.80
CA TYR A 43 -43.70 17.19 18.43
C TYR A 43 -44.56 15.99 18.04
N SER A 44 -45.14 15.98 16.85
CA SER A 44 -45.87 14.82 16.32
C SER A 44 -44.93 13.88 15.57
N GLU A 45 -45.47 12.80 15.02
CA GLU A 45 -44.74 11.88 14.14
C GLU A 45 -44.21 12.59 12.88
N ALA A 46 -44.93 13.58 12.34
CA ALA A 46 -44.48 14.34 11.17
C ALA A 46 -43.19 15.15 11.46
N GLU A 47 -43.06 15.72 12.66
CA GLU A 47 -41.81 16.39 13.06
C GLU A 47 -40.68 15.39 13.31
N LEU A 48 -40.99 14.17 13.73
CA LEU A 48 -39.99 13.11 13.85
C LEU A 48 -39.45 12.71 12.48
N ASP A 49 -40.32 12.51 11.49
CA ASP A 49 -39.94 12.20 10.11
C ASP A 49 -39.09 13.33 9.50
N ARG A 50 -39.49 14.58 9.74
CA ARG A 50 -38.72 15.75 9.30
C ARG A 50 -37.36 15.80 9.99
N LEU A 51 -37.29 15.53 11.30
CA LEU A 51 -36.02 15.48 12.02
C LEU A 51 -35.09 14.39 11.47
N GLN A 52 -35.61 13.20 11.15
CA GLN A 52 -34.82 12.13 10.56
C GLN A 52 -34.20 12.56 9.22
N GLN A 53 -34.96 13.25 8.37
CA GLN A 53 -34.46 13.79 7.10
C GLN A 53 -33.39 14.87 7.31
N ILE A 54 -33.60 15.78 8.28
CA ILE A 54 -32.61 16.82 8.63
C ILE A 54 -31.27 16.18 9.04
N LEU A 55 -31.32 15.17 9.91
CA LEU A 55 -30.10 14.51 10.40
C LEU A 55 -29.35 13.79 9.28
N PHE A 56 -30.09 13.17 8.36
CA PHE A 56 -29.50 12.50 7.21
C PHE A 56 -28.74 13.46 6.29
N TYR A 57 -29.36 14.58 5.90
CA TYR A 57 -28.66 15.57 5.07
C TYR A 57 -27.48 16.22 5.80
N ARG A 58 -27.59 16.42 7.12
CA ARG A 58 -26.47 16.90 7.95
C ARG A 58 -25.31 15.92 7.93
N GLU A 59 -25.57 14.62 7.97
CA GLU A 59 -24.55 13.57 7.88
C GLU A 59 -23.88 13.53 6.50
N LEU A 60 -24.61 13.86 5.44
CA LEU A 60 -24.06 14.09 4.10
C LEU A 60 -23.27 15.40 3.97
N GLY A 61 -23.23 16.24 5.02
CA GLY A 61 -22.43 17.47 5.08
C GLY A 61 -23.13 18.73 4.57
N PHE A 62 -24.46 18.71 4.40
CA PHE A 62 -25.21 19.86 3.91
C PHE A 62 -25.36 20.95 4.99
N PRO A 63 -25.27 22.24 4.62
CA PRO A 63 -25.56 23.35 5.52
C PRO A 63 -27.07 23.43 5.83
N LEU A 64 -27.43 23.91 7.03
CA LEU A 64 -28.82 23.88 7.53
C LEU A 64 -29.79 24.67 6.64
N GLU A 65 -29.31 25.73 6.01
CA GLU A 65 -30.10 26.57 5.10
C GLU A 65 -30.50 25.81 3.83
N GLU A 66 -29.58 24.98 3.29
CA GLU A 66 -29.87 24.16 2.12
C GLU A 66 -30.81 23.00 2.47
N ILE A 67 -30.65 22.42 3.67
CA ILE A 67 -31.57 21.40 4.17
C ILE A 67 -32.99 21.95 4.27
N ALA A 68 -33.17 23.17 4.79
CA ALA A 68 -34.48 23.82 4.85
C ALA A 68 -35.09 23.98 3.45
N ALA A 69 -34.31 24.50 2.49
CA ALA A 69 -34.77 24.69 1.12
C ALA A 69 -35.20 23.38 0.45
N ILE A 70 -34.47 22.28 0.68
CA ILE A 70 -34.81 20.96 0.15
C ILE A 70 -36.10 20.44 0.78
N LEU A 71 -36.24 20.53 2.11
CA LEU A 71 -37.38 19.94 2.83
C LEU A 71 -38.67 20.77 2.73
N ASP A 72 -38.56 22.05 2.39
CA ASP A 72 -39.71 22.95 2.21
C ASP A 72 -40.18 23.05 0.76
N ASP A 73 -39.46 22.43 -0.18
CA ASP A 73 -39.84 22.37 -1.58
C ASP A 73 -41.04 21.43 -1.80
N ARG A 74 -42.24 22.01 -1.86
CA ARG A 74 -43.50 21.29 -2.08
C ARG A 74 -43.69 20.79 -3.52
N THR A 75 -42.79 21.14 -4.45
CA THR A 75 -42.86 20.71 -5.84
C THR A 75 -42.23 19.34 -6.08
N VAL A 76 -41.43 18.87 -5.11
CA VAL A 76 -40.70 17.60 -5.17
C VAL A 76 -41.40 16.58 -4.29
N GLY A 77 -41.80 15.45 -4.88
CA GLY A 77 -42.45 14.37 -4.12
C GLY A 77 -41.44 13.64 -3.22
N PRO A 78 -41.90 12.97 -2.13
CA PRO A 78 -41.01 12.23 -1.21
C PRO A 78 -40.09 11.22 -1.90
N SER A 79 -40.57 10.55 -2.97
CA SER A 79 -39.77 9.61 -3.75
C SER A 79 -38.64 10.26 -4.55
N GLU A 80 -38.81 11.50 -4.99
CA GLU A 80 -37.80 12.24 -5.74
C GLU A 80 -36.68 12.74 -4.81
N HIS A 81 -37.02 13.13 -3.57
CA HIS A 81 -36.03 13.39 -2.52
C HIS A 81 -35.16 12.17 -2.23
N LEU A 82 -35.76 10.98 -2.10
CA LEU A 82 -35.03 9.73 -1.87
C LEU A 82 -34.10 9.37 -3.06
N ARG A 83 -34.51 9.65 -4.30
CA ARG A 83 -33.63 9.47 -5.48
C ARG A 83 -32.43 10.40 -5.43
N ARG A 84 -32.66 11.69 -5.18
CA ARG A 84 -31.59 12.69 -5.05
C ARG A 84 -30.62 12.33 -3.92
N GLN A 85 -31.13 11.83 -2.79
CA GLN A 85 -30.31 11.33 -1.69
C GLN A 85 -29.44 10.14 -2.12
N ARG A 86 -30.02 9.15 -2.82
CA ARG A 86 -29.28 7.99 -3.33
C ARG A 86 -28.16 8.40 -4.29
N GLU A 87 -28.43 9.36 -5.18
CA GLU A 87 -27.41 9.88 -6.11
C GLU A 87 -26.25 10.54 -5.35
N LEU A 88 -26.55 11.41 -4.39
CA LEU A 88 -25.53 12.07 -3.57
C LEU A 88 -24.65 11.07 -2.79
N ILE A 89 -25.25 10.01 -2.23
CA ILE A 89 -24.49 8.93 -1.59
C ILE A 89 -23.59 8.25 -2.62
N GLY A 90 -24.12 7.91 -3.80
CA GLY A 90 -23.36 7.27 -4.87
C GLY A 90 -22.15 8.12 -5.29
N ASP A 91 -22.32 9.42 -5.40
CA ASP A 91 -21.24 10.36 -5.74
C ASP A 91 -20.17 10.42 -4.65
N ARG A 92 -20.59 10.41 -3.38
CA ARG A 92 -19.68 10.37 -2.24
C ARG A 92 -18.89 9.06 -2.19
N ILE A 93 -19.53 7.93 -2.43
CA ILE A 93 -18.87 6.61 -2.50
C ILE A 93 -17.81 6.63 -3.60
N ARG A 94 -18.16 7.04 -4.83
CA ARG A 94 -17.20 7.12 -5.93
C ARG A 94 -16.00 8.00 -5.59
N LYS A 95 -16.23 9.14 -4.93
CA LYS A 95 -15.14 10.02 -4.48
C LYS A 95 -14.24 9.36 -3.43
N LEU A 96 -14.82 8.61 -2.49
CA LEU A 96 -14.06 7.88 -1.48
C LEU A 96 -13.27 6.73 -2.08
N GLU A 97 -13.83 6.02 -3.07
CA GLU A 97 -13.14 4.98 -3.84
C GLU A 97 -11.96 5.56 -4.63
N GLU A 98 -12.14 6.70 -5.31
CA GLU A 98 -11.04 7.41 -5.99
C GLU A 98 -9.90 7.79 -5.02
N LEU A 99 -10.25 8.27 -3.82
CA LEU A 99 -9.27 8.63 -2.80
C LEU A 99 -8.57 7.39 -2.24
N ALA A 100 -9.30 6.30 -2.00
CA ALA A 100 -8.72 5.03 -1.57
C ALA A 100 -7.72 4.52 -2.61
N ALA A 101 -8.09 4.50 -3.89
CA ALA A 101 -7.19 4.11 -4.99
C ALA A 101 -5.98 5.05 -5.14
N ALA A 102 -6.12 6.35 -4.83
CA ALA A 102 -4.98 7.27 -4.81
C ALA A 102 -4.03 6.99 -3.63
N VAL A 103 -4.57 6.64 -2.46
CA VAL A 103 -3.78 6.24 -1.29
C VAL A 103 -3.10 4.90 -1.53
N GLU A 104 -3.78 3.92 -2.13
CA GLU A 104 -3.21 2.64 -2.54
C GLU A 104 -2.04 2.85 -3.51
N ARG A 105 -2.22 3.62 -4.58
CA ARG A 105 -1.11 3.98 -5.49
C ARG A 105 0.05 4.69 -4.79
N ALA A 106 -0.24 5.57 -3.83
CA ALA A 106 0.80 6.25 -3.04
C ALA A 106 1.49 5.29 -2.05
N MET A 107 0.78 4.28 -1.54
CA MET A 107 1.33 3.22 -0.70
C MET A 107 2.17 2.27 -1.55
N GLU A 108 1.71 1.85 -2.72
CA GLU A 108 2.46 1.05 -3.69
C GLU A 108 3.73 1.78 -4.11
N ALA A 109 3.65 3.06 -4.48
CA ALA A 109 4.81 3.89 -4.80
C ALA A 109 5.81 4.03 -3.63
N ARG A 110 5.37 3.85 -2.38
CA ARG A 110 6.23 3.81 -1.19
C ARG A 110 6.69 2.40 -0.81
N THR A 111 5.98 1.38 -1.25
CA THR A 111 6.18 -0.03 -0.91
C THR A 111 7.00 -0.74 -1.99
N LEU A 112 7.11 -0.18 -3.20
CA LEU A 112 8.04 -0.59 -4.24
C LEU A 112 9.45 -0.08 -3.89
N GLY A 113 10.09 -0.77 -2.93
CA GLY A 113 11.51 -1.15 -2.80
C GLY A 113 12.66 -0.18 -3.10
N ILE A 114 12.46 0.86 -3.90
CA ILE A 114 13.47 1.78 -4.38
C ILE A 114 12.84 3.19 -4.32
N GLN A 115 13.20 3.98 -3.29
CA GLN A 115 12.84 5.39 -3.19
C GLN A 115 13.66 6.24 -4.18
N LEU A 116 13.59 5.91 -5.47
CA LEU A 116 14.16 6.68 -6.56
C LEU A 116 13.04 7.07 -7.50
N THR A 117 13.03 8.32 -7.98
CA THR A 117 12.12 8.70 -9.07
C THR A 117 12.45 7.89 -10.33
N PRO A 118 11.54 7.79 -11.31
CA PRO A 118 11.84 7.14 -12.59
C PRO A 118 13.13 7.67 -13.25
N GLU A 119 13.39 8.97 -13.15
CA GLU A 119 14.63 9.59 -13.66
C GLU A 119 15.86 9.11 -12.87
N GLU A 120 15.78 9.03 -11.55
CA GLU A 120 16.87 8.53 -10.72
C GLU A 120 17.10 7.02 -10.92
N LYS A 121 16.04 6.22 -11.10
CA LYS A 121 16.17 4.79 -11.47
C LYS A 121 16.89 4.65 -12.81
N PHE A 122 16.55 5.48 -13.79
CA PHE A 122 17.21 5.49 -15.10
C PHE A 122 18.69 5.92 -14.99
N GLU A 123 19.00 6.93 -14.18
CA GLU A 123 20.39 7.38 -13.97
C GLU A 123 21.25 6.32 -13.27
N VAL A 124 20.69 5.61 -12.28
CA VAL A 124 21.41 4.57 -11.54
C VAL A 124 21.48 3.28 -12.35
N PHE A 125 20.34 2.70 -12.73
CA PHE A 125 20.27 1.35 -13.31
C PHE A 125 20.31 1.32 -14.84
N GLY A 126 20.20 2.46 -15.52
CA GLY A 126 20.23 2.56 -16.98
C GLY A 126 18.92 2.12 -17.64
N LYS A 127 18.98 1.89 -18.96
CA LYS A 127 17.83 1.53 -19.82
C LYS A 127 17.34 0.09 -19.65
N ASP A 128 18.13 -0.75 -18.99
CA ASP A 128 17.88 -2.19 -18.87
C ASP A 128 17.08 -2.55 -17.62
N TYR A 129 16.75 -1.57 -16.77
CA TYR A 129 15.83 -1.74 -15.65
C TYR A 129 14.40 -1.95 -16.16
N GLN A 130 13.82 -3.11 -15.84
CA GLN A 130 12.44 -3.44 -16.20
C GLN A 130 11.56 -3.38 -14.94
N GLU A 131 10.55 -2.51 -14.94
CA GLU A 131 9.61 -2.35 -13.82
C GLU A 131 8.89 -3.66 -13.48
N ASP A 132 8.60 -4.49 -14.49
CA ASP A 132 7.93 -5.79 -14.35
C ASP A 132 8.69 -6.76 -13.41
N TRP A 133 10.00 -6.60 -13.22
CA TRP A 133 10.80 -7.46 -12.35
C TRP A 133 10.45 -7.31 -10.86
N GLU A 134 10.07 -6.10 -10.43
CA GLU A 134 9.67 -5.85 -9.04
C GLU A 134 8.35 -6.56 -8.72
N ASP A 135 7.38 -6.46 -9.62
CA ASP A 135 6.06 -7.09 -9.49
C ASP A 135 6.17 -8.62 -9.47
N GLU A 136 7.00 -9.18 -10.33
CA GLU A 136 7.22 -10.63 -10.41
C GLU A 136 7.96 -11.18 -9.17
N ALA A 137 8.93 -10.42 -8.65
CA ALA A 137 9.62 -10.78 -7.42
C ALA A 137 8.67 -10.73 -6.21
N GLN A 138 7.77 -9.74 -6.15
CA GLN A 138 6.73 -9.66 -5.13
C GLN A 138 5.76 -10.84 -5.20
N GLN A 139 5.28 -11.21 -6.40
CA GLN A 139 4.35 -12.33 -6.54
C GLN A 139 4.95 -13.66 -6.06
N ARG A 140 6.26 -13.86 -6.28
CA ARG A 140 6.93 -15.13 -5.98
C ARG A 140 7.49 -15.21 -4.57
N TRP A 141 7.90 -14.07 -4.00
CA TRP A 141 8.64 -14.02 -2.74
C TRP A 141 8.04 -13.07 -1.70
N GLY A 142 6.93 -12.40 -2.00
CA GLY A 142 6.32 -11.36 -1.17
C GLY A 142 6.01 -11.80 0.28
N GLU A 143 5.71 -13.07 0.47
CA GLU A 143 5.41 -13.65 1.79
C GLU A 143 6.66 -14.04 2.59
N THR A 144 7.84 -14.07 1.96
CA THR A 144 9.08 -14.51 2.61
C THR A 144 9.65 -13.44 3.55
N ASP A 145 10.36 -13.90 4.59
CA ASP A 145 11.07 -12.99 5.49
C ASP A 145 12.22 -12.26 4.78
N ALA A 146 12.85 -12.89 3.77
CA ALA A 146 13.87 -12.26 2.94
C ALA A 146 13.32 -11.05 2.18
N TRP A 147 12.12 -11.16 1.60
CA TRP A 147 11.46 -10.03 0.95
C TRP A 147 11.16 -8.90 1.93
N LYS A 148 10.58 -9.22 3.09
CA LYS A 148 10.28 -8.23 4.14
C LYS A 148 11.54 -7.50 4.62
N GLN A 149 12.65 -8.22 4.80
CA GLN A 149 13.93 -7.61 5.17
C GLN A 149 14.47 -6.70 4.07
N SER A 150 14.41 -7.14 2.81
CA SER A 150 14.81 -6.32 1.65
C SER A 150 14.08 -5.00 1.64
N GLN A 151 12.74 -5.04 1.70
CA GLN A 151 11.94 -3.82 1.73
C GLN A 151 12.28 -2.91 2.91
N GLN A 152 12.56 -3.47 4.09
CA GLN A 152 12.93 -2.67 5.27
C GLN A 152 14.30 -1.99 5.12
N ARG A 153 15.29 -2.66 4.52
CA ARG A 153 16.63 -2.11 4.31
C ARG A 153 16.62 -1.07 3.21
N THR A 154 16.08 -1.42 2.05
CA THR A 154 16.11 -0.57 0.85
C THR A 154 15.19 0.64 0.96
N ALA A 155 14.15 0.59 1.82
CA ALA A 155 13.31 1.76 2.13
C ALA A 155 14.09 2.94 2.74
N ARG A 156 15.31 2.71 3.25
CA ARG A 156 16.17 3.75 3.83
C ARG A 156 17.27 4.21 2.88
N TYR A 157 17.39 3.62 1.69
CA TYR A 157 18.48 3.90 0.77
C TYR A 157 18.25 5.17 0.00
N THR A 158 19.30 5.99 -0.03
CA THR A 158 19.39 7.19 -0.85
C THR A 158 19.91 6.85 -2.24
N LYS A 159 19.85 7.81 -3.16
CA LYS A 159 20.51 7.69 -4.47
C LYS A 159 21.98 7.31 -4.37
N ALA A 160 22.73 7.93 -3.45
CA ALA A 160 24.14 7.62 -3.23
C ALA A 160 24.35 6.18 -2.73
N ASP A 161 23.42 5.65 -1.93
CA ASP A 161 23.48 4.24 -1.51
C ASP A 161 23.27 3.30 -2.70
N TRP A 162 22.31 3.62 -3.57
CA TRP A 162 22.05 2.84 -4.79
C TRP A 162 23.21 2.91 -5.80
N GLU A 163 23.83 4.07 -5.98
CA GLU A 163 25.04 4.22 -6.80
C GLU A 163 26.20 3.37 -6.26
N ARG A 164 26.42 3.39 -4.94
CA ARG A 164 27.42 2.53 -4.29
C ARG A 164 27.11 1.05 -4.48
N ILE A 165 25.87 0.63 -4.21
CA ILE A 165 25.44 -0.77 -4.32
C ILE A 165 25.59 -1.26 -5.76
N LYS A 166 25.23 -0.44 -6.74
CA LYS A 166 25.42 -0.75 -8.14
C LYS A 166 26.89 -0.90 -8.49
N ALA A 167 27.74 0.05 -8.10
CA ALA A 167 29.17 -0.03 -8.38
C ALA A 167 29.83 -1.28 -7.75
N GLU A 168 29.39 -1.66 -6.54
CA GLU A 168 29.80 -2.92 -5.91
C GLU A 168 29.31 -4.14 -6.70
N THR A 169 28.05 -4.14 -7.16
CA THR A 169 27.47 -5.22 -7.97
C THR A 169 28.20 -5.37 -9.30
N ASP A 170 28.46 -4.27 -10.01
CA ASP A 170 29.20 -4.25 -11.27
C ASP A 170 30.61 -4.82 -11.07
N GLY A 171 31.32 -4.41 -10.01
CA GLY A 171 32.65 -4.92 -9.71
C GLY A 171 32.68 -6.43 -9.39
N ILE A 172 31.63 -6.96 -8.73
CA ILE A 172 31.49 -8.40 -8.51
C ILE A 172 31.22 -9.11 -9.84
N ASN A 173 30.32 -8.58 -10.67
CA ASN A 173 30.01 -9.15 -11.98
C ASN A 173 31.25 -9.20 -12.89
N ASP A 174 32.04 -8.13 -12.92
CA ASP A 174 33.32 -8.09 -13.66
C ASP A 174 34.29 -9.16 -13.16
N ALA A 175 34.38 -9.37 -11.85
CA ALA A 175 35.22 -10.42 -11.26
C ALA A 175 34.73 -11.83 -11.65
N MET A 176 33.41 -12.06 -11.71
CA MET A 176 32.84 -13.32 -12.18
C MET A 176 33.15 -13.56 -13.67
N VAL A 177 32.93 -12.54 -14.51
CA VAL A 177 33.21 -12.61 -15.96
C VAL A 177 34.70 -12.86 -16.21
N ALA A 178 35.59 -12.18 -15.48
CA ALA A 178 37.03 -12.37 -15.58
C ALA A 178 37.44 -13.80 -15.20
N ALA A 179 36.88 -14.35 -14.11
CA ALA A 179 37.16 -15.71 -13.68
C ALA A 179 36.67 -16.75 -14.71
N LEU A 180 35.46 -16.59 -15.23
CA LEU A 180 34.92 -17.47 -16.28
C LEU A 180 35.77 -17.41 -17.56
N THR A 181 36.10 -16.20 -18.01
CA THR A 181 36.88 -15.99 -19.25
C THR A 181 38.31 -16.54 -19.12
N ALA A 182 38.88 -16.52 -17.93
CA ALA A 182 40.17 -17.15 -17.63
C ALA A 182 40.11 -18.68 -17.57
N GLY A 183 38.92 -19.29 -17.68
CA GLY A 183 38.72 -20.74 -17.55
C GLY A 183 38.86 -21.25 -16.12
N THR A 184 38.69 -20.37 -15.13
CA THR A 184 38.79 -20.74 -13.71
C THR A 184 37.67 -21.72 -13.34
N ALA A 185 38.04 -22.87 -12.77
CA ALA A 185 37.07 -23.86 -12.32
C ALA A 185 36.14 -23.27 -11.22
N PRO A 186 34.84 -23.56 -11.26
CA PRO A 186 33.87 -22.98 -10.32
C PRO A 186 34.11 -23.40 -8.87
N ASP A 187 34.78 -24.52 -8.62
CA ASP A 187 35.15 -25.02 -7.28
C ASP A 187 36.53 -24.54 -6.80
N SER A 188 37.21 -23.68 -7.57
CA SER A 188 38.49 -23.09 -7.17
C SER A 188 38.34 -22.08 -6.03
N GLU A 189 39.43 -21.83 -5.29
CA GLU A 189 39.44 -20.81 -4.23
C GLU A 189 39.06 -19.42 -4.75
N GLN A 190 39.51 -19.08 -5.96
CA GLN A 190 39.18 -17.80 -6.60
C GLN A 190 37.67 -17.70 -6.86
N ALA A 191 37.07 -18.73 -7.47
CA ALA A 191 35.64 -18.75 -7.77
C ALA A 191 34.78 -18.72 -6.50
N MET A 192 35.15 -19.51 -5.49
CA MET A 192 34.47 -19.51 -4.19
C MET A 192 34.60 -18.17 -3.46
N SER A 193 35.74 -17.48 -3.58
CA SER A 193 35.93 -16.14 -3.02
C SER A 193 35.01 -15.11 -3.68
N VAL A 194 34.85 -15.15 -5.00
CA VAL A 194 33.91 -14.27 -5.72
C VAL A 194 32.46 -14.60 -5.34
N ALA A 195 32.11 -15.89 -5.23
CA ALA A 195 30.79 -16.30 -4.73
C ALA A 195 30.54 -15.81 -3.30
N GLU A 196 31.54 -15.85 -2.42
CA GLU A 196 31.43 -15.33 -1.05
C GLU A 196 31.26 -13.81 -1.02
N GLN A 197 31.96 -13.07 -1.88
CA GLN A 197 31.77 -11.62 -2.05
C GLN A 197 30.34 -11.31 -2.49
N HIS A 198 29.82 -12.04 -3.48
CA HIS A 198 28.44 -11.93 -3.93
C HIS A 198 27.44 -12.22 -2.79
N ARG A 199 27.65 -13.31 -2.03
CA ARG A 199 26.82 -13.65 -0.87
C ARG A 199 26.77 -12.53 0.16
N ARG A 200 27.94 -11.99 0.51
CA ARG A 200 28.07 -10.92 1.52
C ARG A 200 27.45 -9.63 1.03
N HIS A 201 27.60 -9.30 -0.25
CA HIS A 201 26.98 -8.13 -0.83
C HIS A 201 25.45 -8.21 -0.74
N ILE A 202 24.86 -9.36 -1.09
CA ILE A 202 23.42 -9.61 -0.89
C ILE A 202 23.04 -9.52 0.59
N GLY A 203 23.83 -10.21 1.42
CA GLY A 203 23.68 -10.31 2.86
C GLY A 203 23.69 -8.96 3.59
N LEU A 204 24.50 -8.01 3.11
CA LEU A 204 24.64 -6.69 3.69
C LEU A 204 23.50 -5.77 3.23
N ASN A 205 23.20 -5.77 1.93
CA ASN A 205 22.36 -4.73 1.34
C ASN A 205 20.86 -5.09 1.29
N PHE A 206 20.49 -6.37 1.18
CA PHE A 206 19.10 -6.75 0.94
C PHE A 206 18.50 -7.56 2.09
N TYR A 207 19.03 -8.74 2.39
CA TYR A 207 18.46 -9.62 3.42
C TYR A 207 19.51 -10.60 3.91
N ASP A 208 19.27 -11.21 5.06
CA ASP A 208 20.20 -12.20 5.63
C ASP A 208 20.38 -13.39 4.68
N CYS A 209 21.53 -13.42 4.01
CA CYS A 209 21.86 -14.41 3.00
C CYS A 209 22.90 -15.39 3.56
N GLY A 210 22.45 -16.38 4.33
CA GLY A 210 23.29 -17.50 4.77
C GLY A 210 23.74 -18.41 3.62
N PRO A 211 24.71 -19.32 3.82
CA PRO A 211 25.22 -20.20 2.76
C PRO A 211 24.12 -21.04 2.09
N GLN A 212 23.14 -21.54 2.85
CA GLN A 212 22.02 -22.32 2.32
C GLN A 212 21.07 -21.46 1.49
N MET A 213 20.75 -20.25 1.96
CA MET A 213 19.95 -19.29 1.19
C MET A 213 20.64 -18.95 -0.14
N HIS A 214 21.95 -18.76 -0.10
CA HIS A 214 22.72 -18.46 -1.30
C HIS A 214 22.68 -19.60 -2.32
N ARG A 215 22.76 -20.87 -1.90
CA ARG A 215 22.55 -22.02 -2.79
C ARG A 215 21.18 -22.00 -3.46
N CYS A 216 20.12 -21.73 -2.69
CA CYS A 216 18.78 -21.63 -3.23
C CYS A 216 18.68 -20.53 -4.30
N LEU A 217 19.36 -19.40 -4.11
CA LEU A 217 19.46 -18.36 -5.14
C LEU A 217 20.22 -18.84 -6.37
N GLY A 218 21.36 -19.52 -6.20
CA GLY A 218 22.13 -20.08 -7.31
C GLY A 218 21.31 -21.05 -8.16
N ASP A 219 20.57 -21.96 -7.53
CA ASP A 219 19.69 -22.89 -8.26
C ASP A 219 18.53 -22.15 -8.95
N MET A 220 17.99 -21.11 -8.33
CA MET A 220 16.95 -20.27 -8.91
C MET A 220 17.44 -19.50 -10.15
N TYR A 221 18.66 -18.94 -10.11
CA TYR A 221 19.22 -18.19 -11.23
C TYR A 221 19.32 -19.01 -12.50
N LEU A 222 19.46 -20.34 -12.39
CA LEU A 222 19.48 -21.26 -13.53
C LEU A 222 18.08 -21.78 -13.91
N ALA A 223 17.23 -22.00 -12.91
CA ALA A 223 15.87 -22.51 -13.12
C ALA A 223 14.91 -21.49 -13.75
N ASP A 224 15.19 -20.20 -13.57
CA ASP A 224 14.37 -19.11 -14.11
C ASP A 224 15.03 -18.47 -15.34
N PRO A 225 14.45 -18.60 -16.55
CA PRO A 225 15.04 -18.09 -17.78
C PRO A 225 15.39 -16.60 -17.76
N ARG A 226 14.64 -15.79 -17.00
CA ARG A 226 14.87 -14.34 -16.90
C ARG A 226 16.18 -14.03 -16.20
N PHE A 227 16.43 -14.70 -15.06
CA PHE A 227 17.68 -14.57 -14.33
C PHE A 227 18.85 -15.19 -15.10
N THR A 228 18.64 -16.33 -15.74
CA THR A 228 19.64 -16.94 -16.62
C THR A 228 20.07 -15.95 -17.70
N GLU A 229 19.11 -15.33 -18.40
CA GLU A 229 19.40 -14.38 -19.47
C GLU A 229 20.23 -13.18 -19.00
N THR A 230 19.98 -12.67 -17.79
CA THR A 230 20.76 -11.57 -17.21
C THR A 230 22.24 -11.90 -17.09
N TYR A 231 22.58 -13.10 -16.58
CA TYR A 231 23.99 -13.51 -16.47
C TYR A 231 24.59 -13.93 -17.82
N GLU A 232 23.81 -14.58 -18.68
CA GLU A 232 24.26 -14.97 -20.03
C GLU A 232 24.59 -13.75 -20.92
N LYS A 233 23.90 -12.61 -20.71
CA LYS A 233 24.23 -11.33 -21.38
C LYS A 233 25.60 -10.79 -20.98
N LEU A 234 26.06 -11.06 -19.76
CA LEU A 234 27.38 -10.63 -19.28
C LEU A 234 28.49 -11.50 -19.87
N ALA A 235 28.33 -12.83 -19.79
CA ALA A 235 29.20 -13.78 -20.45
C ALA A 235 28.49 -15.12 -20.68
N PRO A 236 28.65 -15.76 -21.86
CA PRO A 236 28.04 -17.06 -22.11
C PRO A 236 28.50 -18.13 -21.10
N GLY A 237 27.56 -18.81 -20.47
CA GLY A 237 27.80 -19.84 -19.46
C GLY A 237 27.98 -19.31 -18.02
N LEU A 238 27.86 -17.99 -17.80
CA LEU A 238 28.07 -17.39 -16.49
C LEU A 238 27.02 -17.83 -15.46
N ALA A 239 25.76 -18.03 -15.87
CA ALA A 239 24.69 -18.43 -14.96
C ALA A 239 25.01 -19.79 -14.30
N GLN A 240 25.43 -20.76 -15.11
CA GLN A 240 25.83 -22.09 -14.66
C GLN A 240 27.10 -22.02 -13.79
N TRP A 241 28.12 -21.29 -14.24
CA TRP A 241 29.38 -21.16 -13.52
C TRP A 241 29.18 -20.53 -12.13
N LEU A 242 28.37 -19.47 -12.05
CA LEU A 242 28.05 -18.80 -10.79
C LEU A 242 27.32 -19.77 -9.85
N ARG A 243 26.29 -20.46 -10.34
CA ARG A 243 25.56 -21.47 -9.56
C ARG A 243 26.51 -22.50 -8.96
N ASP A 244 27.43 -23.06 -9.76
CA ASP A 244 28.36 -24.07 -9.28
C ASP A 244 29.36 -23.51 -8.25
N ALA A 245 29.85 -22.28 -8.46
CA ALA A 245 30.73 -21.60 -7.50
C ALA A 245 30.04 -21.30 -6.16
N ILE A 246 28.75 -20.97 -6.19
CA ILE A 246 27.93 -20.78 -4.99
C ILE A 246 27.83 -22.09 -4.19
N HIS A 247 27.52 -23.19 -4.87
CA HIS A 247 27.44 -24.51 -4.23
C HIS A 247 28.77 -24.92 -3.61
N ALA A 248 29.87 -24.77 -4.35
CA ALA A 248 31.21 -25.08 -3.86
C ALA A 248 31.60 -24.21 -2.64
N ASN A 249 31.29 -22.91 -2.66
CA ASN A 249 31.57 -22.02 -1.54
C ASN A 249 30.76 -22.41 -0.30
N ALA A 250 29.48 -22.74 -0.45
CA ALA A 250 28.66 -23.20 0.66
C ALA A 250 29.15 -24.54 1.23
N ASP A 251 29.59 -25.47 0.38
CA ASP A 251 30.23 -26.73 0.82
C ASP A 251 31.51 -26.46 1.63
N ARG A 252 32.32 -25.48 1.20
CA ARG A 252 33.53 -25.06 1.92
C ARG A 252 33.20 -24.52 3.31
N LEU A 253 32.24 -23.59 3.41
CA LEU A 253 31.84 -22.98 4.69
C LEU A 253 31.26 -24.01 5.67
N GLU A 254 30.48 -24.98 5.18
CA GLU A 254 29.96 -26.06 6.02
C GLU A 254 31.07 -26.97 6.55
N ARG A 255 32.11 -27.25 5.76
CA ARG A 255 33.28 -28.02 6.22
C ARG A 255 34.04 -27.27 7.31
N GLU A 256 34.26 -25.96 7.14
CA GLU A 256 34.94 -25.11 8.11
C GLU A 256 34.18 -25.06 9.46
N GLN A 257 32.85 -24.98 9.42
CA GLN A 257 32.00 -24.99 10.64
C GLN A 257 31.98 -26.32 11.38
N ARG A 258 32.24 -27.45 10.71
CA ARG A 258 32.31 -28.78 11.33
C ARG A 258 33.68 -29.08 11.94
N GLN A 259 34.70 -28.30 11.59
CA GLN A 259 36.09 -28.49 12.02
C GLN A 259 36.54 -27.50 13.11
N GLY A 260 35.78 -26.44 13.36
CA GLY A 260 35.97 -25.49 14.47
C GLY A 260 35.09 -25.81 15.67
#